data_AF-A0A3N8MMC2-F1
#
_entry.id   AF-A0A3N8MMC2-F1
#
_cell.length_a   1.000
_cell.length_b   1.000
_cell.length_c   1.000
_cell.angle_alpha   90.00
_cell.angle_beta   90.00
_cell.angle_gamma   90.00
#
_symmetry.space_group_name_H-M   'P 1'
#
loop_
_entity.id
_entity.type
_entity.pdbx_description
1 polymer ?
#
loop_
_entity_poly.entity_id
_entity_poly.type
_entity_poly.pdbx_seq_one_letter_code
_entity_poly.pdbx_strand_id
1 'polypeptide(L)'
;MKPYLAIGALTGLVMAAGVANADAKASAIAARMLQPYADLGKLKPFSGSEEILPGIVGAVHPGHTPGSAIYTLESQGQKIRFIGDAIHSLVQFADPSITVAFDTDSGLAEGVREDAFAQAASTHEWIAAPHLPFPGIGHIRRADAGYDWVPVSYEDRPLALLPAQK
;
A
#
# COMPACT_ATOMS: atom_id res chain seq x y z
N MET A 1 20.71 -4.55 15.61
CA MET A 1 19.56 -3.82 15.03
C MET A 1 19.51 -4.15 13.55
N LYS A 2 18.47 -4.84 13.09
CA LYS A 2 18.31 -5.21 11.66
C LYS A 2 17.58 -4.07 10.95
N PRO A 3 18.12 -3.46 9.88
CA PRO A 3 17.41 -2.46 9.10
C PRO A 3 16.40 -3.15 8.17
N TYR A 4 15.15 -2.70 8.22
CA TYR A 4 14.03 -3.19 7.42
C TYR A 4 13.67 -2.14 6.37
N LEU A 5 13.75 -2.51 5.09
CA LEU A 5 13.11 -1.78 4.00
C LEU A 5 12.88 -2.76 2.85
N ALA A 6 11.63 -2.91 2.43
CA ALA A 6 11.17 -3.94 1.50
C ALA A 6 10.68 -3.28 0.20
N ILE A 7 11.27 -3.67 -0.93
CA ILE A 7 10.77 -3.41 -2.28
C ILE A 7 10.89 -4.73 -3.05
N GLY A 8 9.81 -5.17 -3.67
CA GLY A 8 9.76 -6.40 -4.46
C GLY A 8 10.73 -6.30 -5.63
N ALA A 9 11.72 -7.20 -5.69
CA ALA A 9 12.53 -7.34 -6.90
C ALA A 9 11.81 -8.30 -7.85
N LEU A 10 11.43 -7.76 -9.01
CA LEU A 10 11.16 -8.57 -10.20
C LEU A 10 12.48 -9.15 -10.71
N THR A 11 12.81 -10.39 -10.33
CA THR A 11 13.58 -11.26 -11.23
C THR A 11 12.57 -11.90 -12.18
N GLY A 12 12.33 -11.24 -13.31
CA GLY A 12 11.43 -11.76 -14.32
C GLY A 12 11.00 -10.70 -15.30
N LEU A 13 11.71 -10.65 -16.43
CA LEU A 13 11.23 -10.02 -17.65
C LEU A 13 9.90 -10.68 -18.07
N VAL A 14 8.78 -10.16 -17.58
CA VAL A 14 7.46 -10.42 -18.18
C VAL A 14 7.11 -9.15 -18.93
N MET A 15 7.39 -9.16 -20.23
CA MET A 15 6.90 -8.14 -21.16
C MET A 15 5.38 -8.28 -21.27
N ALA A 16 4.63 -7.48 -20.50
CA ALA A 16 3.25 -7.18 -20.86
C ALA A 16 3.29 -6.10 -21.94
N ALA A 17 2.78 -6.44 -23.12
CA ALA A 17 2.75 -5.56 -24.27
C ALA A 17 1.85 -4.35 -24.00
N GLY A 18 2.45 -3.17 -23.84
CA GLY A 18 1.84 -1.94 -24.33
C GLY A 18 1.58 -0.79 -23.33
N VAL A 19 2.57 -0.29 -22.58
CA VAL A 19 2.70 1.15 -22.23
C VAL A 19 4.18 1.50 -21.96
N ALA A 20 5.00 1.64 -23.01
CA ALA A 20 6.43 1.32 -22.91
C ALA A 20 7.45 2.45 -22.62
N ASN A 21 7.08 3.70 -22.31
CA ASN A 21 8.10 4.78 -22.28
C ASN A 21 8.30 5.56 -20.97
N ALA A 22 7.29 5.71 -20.10
CA ALA A 22 7.45 6.34 -18.79
C ALA A 22 7.92 5.33 -17.73
N ASP A 23 7.30 4.14 -17.72
CA ASP A 23 7.60 3.07 -16.76
C ASP A 23 9.03 2.52 -16.91
N ALA A 24 9.50 2.32 -18.15
CA ALA A 24 10.86 1.82 -18.39
C ALA A 24 11.95 2.75 -17.81
N LYS A 25 11.74 4.08 -17.87
CA LYS A 25 12.68 5.07 -17.30
C LYS A 25 12.58 5.13 -15.78
N ALA A 26 11.37 5.15 -15.22
CA ALA A 26 11.15 5.14 -13.77
C ALA A 26 11.74 3.87 -13.13
N SER A 27 11.48 2.71 -13.74
CA SER A 27 12.04 1.41 -13.36
C SER A 27 13.57 1.38 -13.42
N ALA A 28 14.20 1.99 -14.43
CA ALA A 28 15.66 2.08 -14.52
C ALA A 28 16.27 2.97 -13.41
N ILE A 29 15.59 4.06 -13.04
CA ILE A 29 16.02 4.91 -11.92
C ILE A 29 15.89 4.13 -10.61
N ALA A 30 14.75 3.45 -10.38
CA ALA A 30 14.54 2.65 -9.18
C ALA A 30 15.62 1.57 -9.02
N ALA A 31 15.94 0.83 -10.10
CA ALA A 31 17.01 -0.16 -10.09
C ALA A 31 18.37 0.45 -9.70
N ARG A 32 18.72 1.62 -10.27
CA ARG A 32 19.97 2.33 -9.92
C ARG A 32 20.00 2.81 -8.47
N MET A 33 18.86 3.25 -7.93
CA MET A 33 18.75 3.68 -6.52
C MET A 33 18.88 2.51 -5.54
N LEU A 34 18.46 1.32 -5.95
CA LEU A 34 18.56 0.10 -5.15
C LEU A 34 19.93 -0.59 -5.26
N GLN A 35 20.69 -0.35 -6.33
CA GLN A 35 21.97 -1.01 -6.58
C GLN A 35 22.95 -0.93 -5.38
N PRO A 36 23.14 0.21 -4.69
CA PRO A 36 24.05 0.27 -3.54
C PRO A 36 23.62 -0.67 -2.39
N TYR A 37 22.32 -0.91 -2.22
CA TYR A 37 21.82 -1.84 -1.22
C TYR A 37 22.00 -3.29 -1.67
N ALA A 38 21.83 -3.56 -2.97
CA ALA A 38 22.10 -4.87 -3.55
C ALA A 38 23.59 -5.25 -3.44
N ASP A 39 24.49 -4.34 -3.79
CA ASP A 39 25.95 -4.54 -3.71
C ASP A 39 26.42 -4.81 -2.27
N LEU A 40 25.75 -4.22 -1.28
CA LEU A 40 26.01 -4.44 0.14
C LEU A 40 25.30 -5.68 0.71
N GLY A 41 24.56 -6.45 -0.09
CA GLY A 41 23.77 -7.60 0.36
C GLY A 41 22.63 -7.23 1.33
N LYS A 42 22.16 -5.98 1.28
CA LYS A 42 21.10 -5.43 2.14
C LYS A 42 19.72 -5.44 1.49
N LEU A 43 19.60 -5.98 0.28
CA LEU A 43 18.33 -6.13 -0.42
C LEU A 43 17.82 -7.56 -0.25
N LYS A 44 16.65 -7.74 0.38
CA LYS A 44 15.93 -9.01 0.41
C LYS A 44 14.61 -8.83 -0.36
N PRO A 45 14.46 -9.38 -1.56
CA PRO A 45 13.19 -9.34 -2.27
C PRO A 45 12.20 -10.35 -1.70
N PHE A 46 10.93 -10.13 -1.98
CA PHE A 46 9.84 -11.08 -1.74
C PHE A 46 8.89 -11.07 -2.94
N SER A 47 8.08 -12.11 -3.07
CA SER A 47 7.05 -12.24 -4.08
C SER A 47 5.77 -12.82 -3.46
N GLY A 48 4.61 -12.52 -4.06
CA GLY A 48 3.33 -12.95 -3.52
C GLY A 48 3.07 -12.34 -2.15
N SER A 49 2.72 -13.16 -1.16
CA SER A 49 2.43 -12.76 0.22
C SER A 49 3.41 -13.45 1.18
N GLU A 50 4.15 -12.67 1.97
CA GLU A 50 5.16 -13.14 2.92
C GLU A 50 5.11 -12.32 4.22
N GLU A 51 5.33 -12.97 5.36
CA GLU A 51 5.60 -12.27 6.62
C GLU A 51 7.02 -11.68 6.59
N ILE A 52 7.12 -10.36 6.47
CA ILE A 52 8.40 -9.64 6.32
C ILE A 52 9.04 -9.33 7.69
N LEU A 53 8.18 -9.21 8.71
CA LEU A 53 8.48 -8.79 10.06
C LEU A 53 7.44 -9.41 10.99
N PRO A 54 7.74 -9.69 12.28
CA PRO A 54 6.73 -10.22 13.21
C PRO A 54 5.47 -9.35 13.23
N GLY A 55 4.33 -9.93 12.84
CA GLY A 55 3.05 -9.25 12.76
C GLY A 55 2.87 -8.34 11.54
N ILE A 56 3.85 -8.28 10.62
CA ILE A 56 3.77 -7.51 9.36
C ILE A 56 3.86 -8.44 8.16
N VAL A 57 2.75 -8.58 7.45
CA VAL A 57 2.67 -9.30 6.18
C VAL A 57 2.71 -8.31 5.02
N GLY A 58 3.61 -8.54 4.07
CA GLY A 58 3.65 -7.82 2.79
C GLY A 58 3.04 -8.68 1.69
N ALA A 59 2.12 -8.13 0.92
CA ALA A 59 1.52 -8.78 -0.24
C ALA A 59 1.71 -7.91 -1.48
N VAL A 60 2.25 -8.48 -2.56
CA VAL A 60 2.42 -7.80 -3.84
C VAL A 60 1.07 -7.68 -4.56
N HIS A 61 0.71 -6.46 -4.93
CA HIS A 61 -0.51 -6.08 -5.65
C HIS A 61 -0.13 -5.25 -6.90
N PRO A 62 0.10 -5.90 -8.06
CA PRO A 62 0.45 -5.20 -9.29
C PRO A 62 -0.67 -4.27 -9.75
N GLY A 63 -0.29 -3.14 -10.36
CA GLY A 63 -1.23 -2.18 -10.92
C GLY A 63 -0.60 -0.80 -11.01
N HIS A 64 -0.52 -0.10 -9.88
CA HIS A 64 0.17 1.19 -9.81
C HIS A 64 1.63 1.08 -10.30
N THR A 65 2.34 0.07 -9.81
CA THR A 65 3.59 -0.43 -10.40
C THR A 65 3.54 -1.96 -10.41
N PRO A 66 4.40 -2.65 -11.18
CA PRO A 66 4.47 -4.12 -11.15
C PRO A 66 4.83 -4.71 -9.79
N GLY A 67 5.55 -3.94 -8.96
CA GLY A 67 6.03 -4.36 -7.63
C GLY A 67 5.33 -3.69 -6.45
N SER A 68 4.23 -2.96 -6.69
CA SER A 68 3.44 -2.33 -5.64
C SER A 68 2.99 -3.38 -4.63
N ALA A 69 2.98 -3.02 -3.34
CA ALA A 69 2.65 -3.96 -2.27
C ALA A 69 1.81 -3.27 -1.18
N ILE A 70 0.92 -4.04 -0.58
CA ILE A 70 0.17 -3.66 0.61
C ILE A 70 0.80 -4.36 1.80
N TYR A 71 1.08 -3.60 2.87
CA TYR A 71 1.59 -4.15 4.12
C TYR A 71 0.49 -4.13 5.17
N THR A 72 0.30 -5.24 5.88
CA THR A 72 -0.67 -5.35 6.96
C THR A 72 0.08 -5.59 8.26
N LEU A 73 -0.05 -4.68 9.22
CA LEU A 73 0.40 -4.87 10.59
C LEU A 73 -0.79 -5.33 11.44
N GLU A 74 -0.61 -6.46 12.14
CA GLU A 74 -1.55 -6.99 13.13
C GLU A 74 -0.90 -7.05 14.51
N SER A 75 -1.59 -6.54 15.53
CA SER A 75 -1.15 -6.58 16.92
C SER A 75 -2.36 -6.59 17.84
N GLN A 76 -2.41 -7.53 18.78
CA GLN A 76 -3.49 -7.66 19.77
C GLN A 76 -4.91 -7.68 19.14
N GLY A 77 -5.06 -8.34 17.99
CA GLY A 77 -6.32 -8.41 17.25
C GLY A 77 -6.72 -7.14 16.49
N GLN A 78 -5.90 -6.08 16.54
CA GLN A 78 -6.08 -4.85 15.76
C GLN A 78 -5.21 -4.88 14.50
N LYS A 79 -5.73 -4.32 13.40
CA LYS A 79 -5.08 -4.30 12.09
C LYS A 79 -4.97 -2.88 11.53
N ILE A 80 -3.82 -2.58 10.94
CA ILE A 80 -3.62 -1.44 10.04
C ILE A 80 -3.00 -1.89 8.72
N ARG A 81 -3.57 -1.44 7.60
CA ARG A 81 -3.05 -1.69 6.26
C ARG A 81 -2.46 -0.43 5.65
N PHE A 82 -1.21 -0.54 5.21
CA PHE A 82 -0.51 0.45 4.43
C PHE A 82 -0.74 0.12 2.96
N ILE A 83 -1.67 0.84 2.32
CA ILE A 83 -2.13 0.52 0.97
C ILE A 83 -1.25 1.12 -0.14
N GLY A 84 -0.18 1.81 0.23
CA GLY A 84 0.71 2.50 -0.71
C GLY A 84 -0.06 3.43 -1.64
N ASP A 85 0.37 3.48 -2.89
CA ASP A 85 -0.16 4.39 -3.90
C ASP A 85 -1.42 3.84 -4.59
N ALA A 86 -2.15 2.93 -3.93
CA ALA A 86 -3.47 2.51 -4.37
C ALA A 86 -4.46 3.70 -4.45
N ILE A 87 -4.19 4.80 -3.74
CA ILE A 87 -4.99 6.04 -3.78
C ILE A 87 -4.09 7.28 -3.77
N HIS A 88 -4.51 8.31 -4.51
CA HIS A 88 -3.85 9.61 -4.65
C HIS A 88 -4.76 10.80 -4.30
N SER A 89 -6.08 10.62 -4.30
CA SER A 89 -7.04 11.70 -4.03
C SER A 89 -8.34 11.19 -3.43
N LEU A 90 -9.00 12.02 -2.61
CA LEU A 90 -10.28 11.69 -1.96
C LEU A 90 -11.41 11.38 -2.95
N VAL A 91 -11.33 11.91 -4.18
CA VAL A 91 -12.33 11.61 -5.24
C VAL A 91 -12.39 10.11 -5.56
N GLN A 92 -11.28 9.40 -5.38
CA GLN A 92 -11.20 7.96 -5.68
C GLN A 92 -11.92 7.10 -4.65
N PHE A 93 -12.29 7.64 -3.47
CA PHE A 93 -13.18 6.92 -2.56
C PHE A 93 -14.61 6.91 -3.08
N ALA A 94 -15.11 8.06 -3.53
CA ALA A 94 -16.46 8.17 -4.10
C ALA A 94 -16.58 7.39 -5.42
N ASP A 95 -15.52 7.37 -6.22
CA ASP A 95 -15.44 6.59 -7.46
C ASP A 95 -14.06 5.92 -7.60
N PRO A 96 -13.93 4.66 -7.16
CA PRO A 96 -12.69 3.89 -7.25
C PRO A 96 -12.22 3.61 -8.67
N SER A 97 -13.07 3.78 -9.69
CA SER A 97 -12.69 3.61 -11.10
C SER A 97 -11.82 4.75 -11.63
N ILE A 98 -11.75 5.89 -10.92
CA ILE A 98 -10.90 7.01 -11.31
C ILE A 98 -9.42 6.65 -11.11
N THR A 99 -8.71 6.33 -12.19
CA THR A 99 -7.27 6.01 -12.16
C THR A 99 -6.37 7.24 -12.27
N VAL A 100 -5.06 7.05 -12.11
CA VAL A 100 -4.07 8.13 -12.29
C VAL A 100 -3.14 7.81 -13.44
N ALA A 101 -2.63 8.86 -14.11
CA ALA A 101 -1.68 8.72 -15.22
C ALA A 101 -0.35 8.05 -14.84
N PHE A 102 -0.10 7.86 -13.54
CA PHE A 102 1.08 7.19 -13.00
C PHE A 102 0.88 5.69 -12.77
N ASP A 103 -0.33 5.16 -12.96
CA ASP A 103 -0.58 3.72 -12.90
C ASP A 103 0.05 3.04 -14.14
N THR A 104 0.97 2.11 -13.93
CA THR A 104 1.52 1.26 -15.02
C THR A 104 0.42 0.48 -15.72
N ASP A 105 -0.49 -0.12 -14.95
CA ASP A 105 -1.68 -0.80 -15.42
C ASP A 105 -2.90 -0.28 -14.65
N SER A 106 -3.65 0.62 -15.31
CA SER A 106 -4.81 1.27 -14.71
C SER A 106 -5.94 0.30 -14.35
N GLY A 107 -6.15 -0.76 -15.12
CA GLY A 107 -7.22 -1.73 -14.84
C GLY A 107 -6.90 -2.60 -13.62
N LEU A 108 -5.64 -3.02 -13.49
CA LEU A 108 -5.17 -3.71 -12.29
C LEU A 108 -5.16 -2.77 -11.07
N ALA A 109 -4.73 -1.52 -11.24
CA ALA A 109 -4.71 -0.54 -10.16
C ALA A 109 -6.12 -0.23 -9.60
N GLU A 110 -7.11 -0.10 -10.49
CA GLU A 110 -8.52 0.01 -10.12
C GLU A 110 -8.98 -1.20 -9.30
N GLY A 111 -8.73 -2.42 -9.80
CA GLY A 111 -9.12 -3.64 -9.10
C GLY A 111 -8.50 -3.76 -7.70
N VAL A 112 -7.20 -3.49 -7.57
CA VAL A 112 -6.49 -3.49 -6.28
C VAL A 112 -7.09 -2.46 -5.32
N ARG A 113 -7.43 -1.27 -5.81
CA ARG A 113 -8.04 -0.21 -5.02
C ARG A 113 -9.42 -0.61 -4.52
N GLU A 114 -10.28 -1.12 -5.41
CA GLU A 114 -11.62 -1.57 -5.05
C GLU A 114 -11.56 -2.67 -4.00
N ASP A 115 -10.71 -3.68 -4.19
CA ASP A 115 -10.53 -4.78 -3.24
C ASP A 115 -10.05 -4.26 -1.86
N ALA A 116 -9.09 -3.34 -1.84
CA ALA A 116 -8.59 -2.74 -0.62
C ALA A 116 -9.69 -1.96 0.13
N PHE A 117 -10.51 -1.18 -0.60
CA PHE A 117 -11.58 -0.38 -0.01
C PHE A 117 -12.74 -1.25 0.48
N ALA A 118 -13.14 -2.24 -0.32
CA ALA A 118 -14.20 -3.18 0.03
C ALA A 118 -13.84 -3.96 1.30
N GLN A 119 -12.61 -4.49 1.37
CA GLN A 119 -12.13 -5.17 2.55
C GLN A 119 -12.16 -4.25 3.76
N ALA A 120 -11.59 -3.05 3.66
CA ALA A 120 -11.50 -2.12 4.78
C ALA A 120 -12.87 -1.65 5.29
N ALA A 121 -13.82 -1.42 4.38
CA ALA A 121 -15.19 -1.08 4.73
C ALA A 121 -15.93 -2.24 5.41
N SER A 122 -15.59 -3.49 5.09
CA SER A 122 -16.22 -4.68 5.68
C SER A 122 -15.65 -5.05 7.06
N THR A 123 -14.35 -4.85 7.27
CA THR A 123 -13.63 -5.25 8.50
C THR A 123 -13.43 -4.12 9.48
N HIS A 124 -13.68 -2.87 9.06
CA HIS A 124 -13.37 -1.65 9.81
C HIS A 124 -11.90 -1.58 10.25
N GLU A 125 -10.98 -2.13 9.46
CA GLU A 125 -9.54 -2.04 9.73
C GLU A 125 -9.03 -0.61 9.51
N TRP A 126 -7.91 -0.28 10.15
CA TRP A 126 -7.25 1.00 9.92
C TRP A 126 -6.56 0.99 8.56
N ILE A 127 -6.60 2.11 7.85
CA ILE A 127 -5.88 2.33 6.60
C ILE A 127 -4.87 3.44 6.80
N ALA A 128 -3.68 3.28 6.22
CA ALA A 128 -2.67 4.30 6.04
C ALA A 128 -2.33 4.43 4.55
N ALA A 129 -2.43 5.65 4.01
CA ALA A 129 -2.12 5.94 2.62
C ALA A 129 -1.25 7.22 2.50
N PRO A 130 -0.15 7.18 1.73
CA PRO A 130 0.88 8.24 1.72
C PRO A 130 0.40 9.54 1.06
N HIS A 131 -0.61 9.49 0.19
CA HIS A 131 -1.08 10.64 -0.58
C HIS A 131 -2.40 11.23 -0.08
N LEU A 132 -2.91 10.75 1.06
CA LEU A 132 -4.03 11.38 1.74
C LEU A 132 -3.55 12.55 2.63
N PRO A 133 -4.45 13.50 3.00
CA PRO A 133 -4.10 14.56 3.92
C PRO A 133 -3.47 14.00 5.20
N PHE A 134 -2.28 14.51 5.55
CA PHE A 134 -1.51 14.04 6.71
C PHE A 134 -2.38 14.04 7.99
N PRO A 135 -2.39 12.95 8.79
CA PRO A 135 -1.44 11.83 8.79
C PRO A 135 -1.74 10.70 7.77
N GLY A 136 -2.78 10.83 6.96
CA GLY A 136 -3.17 9.81 5.98
C GLY A 136 -3.69 8.52 6.62
N ILE A 137 -4.15 8.58 7.87
CA ILE A 137 -4.66 7.44 8.65
C ILE A 137 -6.15 7.64 8.94
N GLY A 138 -6.92 6.56 8.85
CA GLY A 138 -8.36 6.57 9.05
C GLY A 138 -9.01 5.24 8.75
N HIS A 139 -10.33 5.26 8.62
CA HIS A 139 -11.15 4.14 8.20
C HIS A 139 -11.83 4.44 6.87
N ILE A 140 -12.25 3.38 6.19
CA ILE A 140 -13.10 3.45 5.02
C ILE A 140 -14.48 2.95 5.41
N ARG A 141 -15.54 3.64 4.98
CA ARG A 141 -16.93 3.22 5.18
C ARG A 141 -17.61 3.10 3.82
N ARG A 142 -18.51 2.11 3.67
CA ARG A 142 -19.37 2.01 2.48
C ARG A 142 -20.35 3.19 2.42
N ALA A 143 -20.46 3.85 1.28
CA ALA A 143 -21.47 4.88 1.01
C ALA A 143 -22.55 4.33 0.06
N ASP A 144 -23.59 5.12 -0.23
CA ASP A 144 -24.63 4.75 -1.21
C ASP A 144 -24.03 4.45 -2.59
N ALA A 145 -22.98 5.20 -2.96
CA ALA A 145 -22.11 4.93 -4.09
C ALA A 145 -20.64 5.08 -3.64
N GLY A 146 -19.80 4.10 -3.96
CA GLY A 146 -18.39 4.07 -3.55
C GLY A 146 -18.20 4.02 -2.04
N TYR A 147 -17.33 4.88 -1.52
CA TYR A 147 -16.84 4.88 -0.16
C TYR A 147 -16.64 6.29 0.40
N ASP A 148 -16.70 6.39 1.73
CA ASP A 148 -16.30 7.56 2.50
C ASP A 148 -14.96 7.32 3.19
N TRP A 149 -14.13 8.36 3.23
CA TRP A 149 -12.95 8.43 4.09
C TRP A 149 -13.31 9.00 5.45
N VAL A 150 -12.99 8.28 6.52
CA VAL A 150 -13.18 8.72 7.90
C VAL A 150 -11.79 8.91 8.53
N PRO A 151 -11.24 10.14 8.53
CA PRO A 151 -9.90 10.39 9.07
C PRO A 151 -9.87 10.12 10.57
N VAL A 152 -8.71 9.66 11.05
CA VAL A 152 -8.47 9.52 12.49
C VAL A 152 -8.72 10.85 13.19
N SER A 153 -9.39 10.80 14.34
CA SER A 153 -9.56 11.98 15.18
C SER A 153 -8.25 12.30 15.88
N TYR A 154 -7.87 13.58 15.89
CA TYR A 154 -6.76 14.03 16.72
C TYR A 154 -7.13 13.87 18.19
N GLU A 155 -6.29 13.19 18.94
CA GLU A 155 -6.44 13.03 20.39
C GLU A 155 -5.12 13.43 21.09
N ASP A 156 -5.20 14.34 22.05
CA ASP A 156 -4.08 14.68 22.94
C ASP A 156 -4.07 13.71 24.15
N ARG A 157 -3.82 12.43 23.88
CA ARG A 157 -3.88 11.38 24.91
C ARG A 157 -2.47 11.02 25.42
N PRO A 158 -2.20 11.11 26.74
CA PRO A 158 -0.95 10.60 27.30
C PRO A 158 -0.89 9.06 27.17
N LEU A 159 0.27 8.53 26.78
CA LEU A 159 0.56 7.10 26.53
C LEU A 159 0.20 6.13 27.69
N ALA A 160 -0.14 6.62 28.87
CA ALA A 160 -0.32 5.83 30.10
C ALA A 160 -1.75 5.29 30.35
N LEU A 161 -2.72 5.51 29.45
CA LEU A 161 -4.14 5.26 29.74
C LEU A 161 -4.84 4.26 28.81
N LEU A 162 -4.13 3.30 28.22
CA LEU A 162 -4.83 2.16 27.61
C LEU A 162 -5.17 1.15 28.72
N PRO A 163 -6.45 0.99 29.15
CA PRO A 163 -6.83 -0.19 29.90
C PRO A 163 -6.56 -1.41 29.02
N ALA A 164 -6.00 -2.46 29.61
CA ALA A 164 -5.92 -3.78 28.97
C ALA A 164 -7.29 -4.13 28.40
N GLN A 165 -7.37 -4.35 27.09
CA GLN A 165 -8.62 -4.79 26.47
C GLN A 165 -9.02 -6.14 27.10
N LYS A 166 -10.25 -6.19 27.61
CA LYS A 166 -10.85 -7.39 28.21
C LYS A 166 -11.18 -8.44 27.17
#